data_AF-A0A2W5AUP6-F1
#
_entry.id   AF-A0A2W5AUP6-F1
#
_cell.length_a   1.000
_cell.length_b   1.000
_cell.length_c   1.000
_cell.angle_alpha   90.00
_cell.angle_beta   90.00
_cell.angle_gamma   90.00
#
_symmetry.space_group_name_H-M   'P 1'
#
loop_
_entity.id
_entity.type
_entity.pdbx_description
1 polymer ?
#
loop_
_entity_poly.entity_id
_entity_poly.type
_entity_poly.pdbx_seq_one_letter_code
_entity_poly.pdbx_strand_id
1 'polypeptide(L)'
;MTNVSTLMIAIEPGVADKLATLAQRRGVDASTIAAEAIANCVDEELEFLDFIQAGEDSIARGDYLTQDEMEAWFAQRHKTANAA
;
A
#
# COMPACT_ATOMS: atom_id res chain seq x y z
N MET A 1 27.39 -2.95 -1.55
CA MET A 1 27.32 -1.50 -1.81
C MET A 1 25.87 -1.18 -2.07
N THR A 2 25.23 -0.38 -1.22
CA THR A 2 23.85 0.06 -1.44
C THR A 2 23.87 1.04 -2.61
N ASN A 3 23.16 0.72 -3.68
CA ASN A 3 23.07 1.61 -4.85
C ASN A 3 22.15 2.77 -4.48
N VAL A 4 22.73 3.94 -4.20
CA VAL A 4 21.96 5.15 -3.91
C VAL A 4 21.78 5.92 -5.22
N SER A 5 20.51 6.17 -5.57
CA SER A 5 20.13 6.98 -6.74
C SER A 5 19.67 8.36 -6.27
N THR A 6 20.08 9.40 -6.98
CA THR A 6 19.65 10.80 -6.71
C THR A 6 18.66 11.26 -7.77
N LEU A 7 17.56 11.88 -7.32
CA LEU A 7 16.56 12.49 -8.18
C LEU A 7 16.43 13.98 -7.83
N MET A 8 16.37 14.84 -8.84
CA MET A 8 15.93 16.23 -8.65
C MET A 8 14.43 16.32 -8.86
N ILE A 9 13.71 16.78 -7.83
CA ILE A 9 12.26 16.95 -7.86
C ILE A 9 11.88 18.41 -7.64
N ALA A 10 10.88 18.87 -8.39
CA ALA A 10 10.21 20.12 -8.08
C ALA A 10 9.14 19.85 -7.03
N ILE A 11 9.23 20.52 -5.88
CA ILE A 11 8.20 20.48 -4.84
C ILE A 11 7.38 21.77 -4.89
N GLU A 12 6.09 21.67 -4.56
CA GLU A 12 5.22 22.83 -4.50
C GLU A 12 5.79 23.88 -3.52
N PRO A 13 5.80 25.18 -3.84
CA PRO A 13 6.42 26.21 -3.02
C PRO A 13 6.00 26.18 -1.54
N GLY A 14 4.70 25.96 -1.26
CA GLY A 14 4.19 25.90 0.11
C GLY A 14 4.51 24.61 0.88
N VAL A 15 5.02 23.58 0.20
CA VAL A 15 5.41 22.31 0.82
C VAL A 15 6.85 22.36 1.34
N ALA A 16 7.72 23.12 0.67
CA ALA A 16 9.13 23.26 1.07
C ALA A 16 9.28 23.79 2.52
N ASP A 17 8.55 24.86 2.86
CA ASP A 17 8.58 25.46 4.20
C ASP A 17 8.01 24.52 5.28
N LYS A 18 6.96 23.78 4.94
CA LYS A 18 6.35 22.78 5.82
C LYS A 18 7.31 21.60 6.06
N LEU A 19 7.98 21.14 5.01
CA LEU A 19 8.97 20.06 5.09
C LEU A 19 10.15 20.48 5.98
N ALA A 20 10.68 21.70 5.80
CA ALA A 20 11.73 22.24 6.65
C ALA A 20 11.30 22.33 8.13
N THR A 21 10.06 22.78 8.38
CA THR A 21 9.49 22.83 9.74
C THR A 21 9.37 21.43 10.34
N LEU A 22 8.91 20.45 9.57
CA LEU A 22 8.77 19.06 10.03
C LEU A 22 10.14 18.42 10.32
N ALA A 23 11.12 18.64 9.45
CA ALA A 23 12.51 18.21 9.61
C ALA A 23 13.09 18.72 10.94
N GLN A 24 12.95 20.03 11.20
CA GLN A 24 13.40 20.62 12.45
C GLN A 24 12.72 19.99 13.67
N ARG A 25 11.41 19.74 13.62
CA ARG A 25 10.66 19.13 14.73
C ARG A 25 11.04 17.66 14.97
N ARG A 26 11.36 16.92 13.91
CA ARG A 26 11.79 15.51 13.98
C ARG A 26 13.29 15.35 14.28
N GLY A 27 14.07 16.42 14.17
CA GLY A 27 15.53 16.37 14.36
C GLY A 27 16.26 15.59 13.26
N VAL A 28 15.72 15.61 12.03
CA VAL A 28 16.27 14.92 10.85
C VAL A 28 16.36 15.88 9.67
N ASP A 29 17.06 15.49 8.61
CA ASP A 29 17.13 16.28 7.39
C ASP A 29 15.84 16.18 6.57
N ALA A 30 15.52 17.24 5.81
CA ALA A 30 14.39 17.25 4.89
C ALA A 30 14.46 16.12 3.85
N SER A 31 15.68 15.75 3.43
CA SER A 31 15.92 14.63 2.52
C SER A 31 15.57 13.27 3.14
N THR A 32 15.75 13.10 4.45
CA THR A 32 15.34 11.88 5.16
C THR A 32 13.83 11.71 5.11
N ILE A 33 13.08 12.78 5.39
CA ILE A 33 11.62 12.75 5.32
C ILE A 33 11.15 12.51 3.89
N ALA A 34 11.77 13.17 2.90
CA ALA A 34 11.42 12.95 1.49
C ALA A 34 11.69 11.50 1.06
N ALA A 35 12.82 10.93 1.46
CA ALA A 35 13.15 9.54 1.17
C ALA A 35 12.17 8.56 1.83
N GLU A 36 11.82 8.78 3.10
CA GLU A 36 10.81 7.98 3.81
C GLU A 36 9.44 8.07 3.12
N ALA A 37 9.00 9.27 2.76
CA ALA A 37 7.71 9.48 2.10
C ALA A 37 7.66 8.80 0.72
N ILE A 38 8.74 8.88 -0.06
CA ILE A 38 8.82 8.20 -1.35
C ILE A 38 8.85 6.68 -1.16
N ALA A 39 9.63 6.16 -0.21
CA ALA A 39 9.70 4.73 0.06
C ALA A 39 8.32 4.17 0.44
N ASN A 40 7.65 4.78 1.42
CA ASN A 40 6.33 4.34 1.85
C ASN A 40 5.30 4.41 0.71
N CYS A 41 5.29 5.49 -0.06
CA CYS A 41 4.40 5.63 -1.21
C CYS A 41 4.63 4.52 -2.25
N VAL A 42 5.89 4.25 -2.60
CA VAL A 42 6.23 3.19 -3.57
C VAL A 42 5.85 1.82 -3.03
N ASP A 43 6.15 1.51 -1.77
CA ASP A 43 5.83 0.22 -1.17
C ASP A 43 4.31 0.00 -1.12
N GLU A 44 3.54 0.98 -0.65
CA GLU A 44 2.08 0.91 -0.56
C GLU A 44 1.41 0.78 -1.94
N GLU A 45 1.84 1.57 -2.93
CA GLU A 45 1.27 1.53 -4.28
C GLU A 45 1.61 0.22 -4.99
N LEU A 46 2.84 -0.29 -4.83
CA LEU A 46 3.21 -1.58 -5.42
C LEU A 46 2.48 -2.74 -4.74
N GLU A 47 2.34 -2.74 -3.41
CA GLU A 47 1.56 -3.75 -2.69
C GLU A 47 0.09 -3.75 -3.16
N PHE A 48 -0.50 -2.58 -3.35
CA PHE A 48 -1.87 -2.47 -3.85
C PHE A 48 -2.01 -2.98 -5.29
N LEU A 49 -1.07 -2.65 -6.17
CA LEU A 49 -1.07 -3.15 -7.55
C LEU A 49 -0.87 -4.67 -7.60
N ASP A 50 0.04 -5.20 -6.79
CA ASP A 50 0.26 -6.64 -6.66
C ASP A 50 -0.99 -7.37 -6.14
N PHE A 51 -1.70 -6.76 -5.18
CA PHE A 51 -2.98 -7.28 -4.69
C PHE A 51 -4.05 -7.35 -5.80
N ILE A 52 -4.17 -6.29 -6.61
CA ILE A 52 -5.10 -6.28 -7.76
C ILE A 52 -4.72 -7.38 -8.75
N GLN A 53 -3.45 -7.45 -9.14
CA GLN A 53 -2.97 -8.45 -10.11
C GLN A 53 -3.22 -9.86 -9.61
N ALA A 54 -2.99 -10.14 -8.33
CA ALA A 54 -3.30 -11.44 -7.74
C ALA A 54 -4.79 -11.80 -7.87
N GLY A 55 -5.69 -10.83 -7.71
CA GLY A 55 -7.12 -10.99 -7.93
C GLY A 55 -7.48 -11.24 -9.40
N GLU A 56 -6.92 -10.46 -10.33
CA GLU A 56 -7.11 -10.65 -11.77
C GLU A 56 -6.64 -12.04 -12.22
N ASP A 57 -5.47 -12.48 -11.74
CA ASP A 57 -4.92 -13.79 -12.02
C ASP A 57 -5.80 -14.91 -11.42
N SER A 58 -6.38 -14.70 -10.25
CA SER A 58 -7.35 -15.60 -9.62
C SER A 58 -8.58 -15.77 -10.53
N ILE A 59 -9.14 -14.67 -11.01
CA ILE A 59 -10.28 -14.67 -11.93
C ILE A 59 -9.91 -15.41 -13.23
N ALA A 60 -8.74 -15.14 -13.80
CA ALA A 60 -8.28 -15.78 -15.04
C ALA A 60 -8.12 -17.30 -14.91
N ARG A 61 -7.77 -17.81 -13.72
CA ARG A 61 -7.71 -19.25 -13.43
C ARG A 61 -9.07 -19.88 -13.10
N GLY A 62 -10.12 -19.07 -12.94
CA GLY A 62 -11.43 -19.52 -12.47
C GLY A 62 -11.53 -19.64 -10.94
N ASP A 63 -10.54 -19.13 -10.21
CA ASP A 63 -10.49 -19.09 -8.75
C ASP A 63 -11.32 -17.91 -8.23
N TYR A 64 -12.63 -17.92 -8.47
CA TYR A 64 -13.58 -16.92 -7.96
C TYR A 64 -14.89 -17.59 -7.55
N LEU A 65 -15.68 -16.90 -6.73
CA LEU A 65 -17.04 -17.31 -6.38
C LEU A 65 -18.03 -16.35 -7.03
N THR A 66 -19.11 -16.91 -7.57
CA THR A 66 -20.33 -16.15 -7.86
C THR A 66 -20.98 -15.69 -6.55
N GLN A 67 -21.95 -14.78 -6.64
CA GLN A 67 -22.69 -14.30 -5.48
C GLN A 67 -23.37 -15.45 -4.71
N ASP A 68 -24.06 -16.34 -5.41
CA ASP A 68 -24.77 -17.47 -4.79
C ASP A 68 -23.79 -18.42 -4.09
N GLU A 69 -22.62 -18.67 -4.68
CA GLU A 69 -21.58 -19.50 -4.08
C GLU A 69 -20.96 -18.85 -2.83
N MET A 70 -20.77 -17.53 -2.85
CA MET A 70 -20.30 -16.76 -1.71
C MET A 70 -21.31 -16.78 -0.55
N GLU A 71 -22.60 -16.59 -0.84
CA GLU A 71 -23.68 -16.65 0.17
C GLU A 71 -23.78 -18.05 0.80
N ALA A 72 -23.68 -19.10 -0.01
CA ALA A 72 -23.64 -20.47 0.46
C ALA A 72 -22.42 -20.74 1.37
N TRP A 73 -21.25 -20.22 0.99
CA TRP A 73 -20.03 -20.33 1.79
C TRP A 73 -20.18 -19.65 3.17
N PHE A 74 -20.70 -18.43 3.22
CA PHE A 74 -20.96 -17.72 4.48
C PHE A 74 -21.97 -18.46 5.37
N ALA A 75 -23.07 -18.95 4.79
CA ALA A 75 -24.09 -19.70 5.52
C ALA A 75 -23.52 -20.98 6.15
N GLN A 76 -22.61 -21.67 5.46
CA GLN A 76 -21.92 -22.84 5.98
C GLN A 76 -20.97 -22.47 7.12
N ARG A 77 -20.19 -21.39 6.97
CA ARG A 77 -19.21 -20.95 7.96
C ARG A 77 -19.85 -20.52 9.28
N HIS A 78 -20.99 -19.83 9.24
CA HIS A 78 -21.76 -19.47 10.45
C HIS A 78 -22.28 -20.69 11.21
N LYS A 79 -22.74 -21.73 10.50
CA LYS A 79 -23.22 -22.97 11.14
C LYS A 79 -22.09 -23.70 11.87
N THR A 80 -20.90 -23.76 11.27
CA THR A 80 -19.73 -24.40 11.89
C THR A 80 -19.22 -23.63 13.10
N ALA A 81 -19.23 -22.29 13.05
CA ALA A 81 -18.81 -21.45 14.17
C ALA A 81 -19.75 -21.55 15.40
N ASN A 82 -21.06 -21.73 15.18
CA ASN A 82 -22.04 -21.90 16.26
C ASN A 82 -22.14 -23.34 16.79
N ALA A 83 -21.45 -24.29 16.15
CA ALA A 83 -21.41 -25.71 16.54
C ALA A 83 -20.14 -26.06 17.33
N ALA A 84 -19.23 -25.11 17.53
CA ALA A 84 -18.00 -25.21 18.31
C ALA A 84 -18.14 -24.46 19.64
#